data_AF-A0A660PTU0-F1
#
_entry.id   AF-A0A660PTU0-F1
#
_cell.length_a   1.000
_cell.length_b   1.000
_cell.length_c   1.000
_cell.angle_alpha   90.00
_cell.angle_beta   90.00
_cell.angle_gamma   90.00
#
_symmetry.space_group_name_H-M   'P 1'
#
loop_
_entity.id
_entity.type
_entity.pdbx_description
1 polymer ?
#
loop_
_entity_poly.entity_id
_entity_poly.type
_entity_poly.pdbx_seq_one_letter_code
_entity_poly.pdbx_strand_id
1 'polypeptide(L)'
;MLRQLLAGLLTITIWITVIFIPVGEAGEYDDHAMIPAKDTADCNIGFRVEYAHEYLELWQDAVKRHDDPKANEYEQYLYALINHDIAESESDIRKMAGVFDAEKTSGAGSSVEDSLAFENSLSVLNTKETLYRSLRKSKDSSYKYRLLGDYIQLLRRELKMPKLKLASTERNVTTVYNQESMNE
;
A
#
# COMPACT_ATOMS: atom_id res chain seq x y z
N MET A 1 -7.19 54.83 34.21
CA MET A 1 -7.88 53.86 33.33
C MET A 1 -6.81 53.14 32.52
N LEU A 2 -6.19 52.10 33.08
CA LEU A 2 -6.64 50.70 33.11
C LEU A 2 -6.48 50.01 31.74
N ARG A 3 -5.31 49.36 31.59
CA ARG A 3 -5.02 48.11 30.86
C ARG A 3 -5.85 47.79 29.60
N GLN A 4 -5.21 47.88 28.43
CA GLN A 4 -5.53 47.06 27.26
C GLN A 4 -4.25 46.30 26.88
N LEU A 5 -4.14 45.03 27.30
CA LEU A 5 -4.58 43.83 26.59
C LEU A 5 -3.41 43.22 25.81
N LEU A 6 -2.64 42.46 26.59
CA LEU A 6 -1.80 41.36 26.16
C LEU A 6 -2.62 40.28 25.44
N ALA A 7 -1.88 39.51 24.65
CA ALA A 7 -2.11 38.10 24.27
C ALA A 7 -2.93 37.84 23.00
N GLY A 8 -2.30 37.10 22.08
CA GLY A 8 -2.98 36.50 20.94
C GLY A 8 -2.10 35.98 19.79
N LEU A 9 -0.77 35.95 19.92
CA LEU A 9 0.09 35.30 18.91
C LEU A 9 0.08 33.79 19.17
N LEU A 10 -0.81 33.08 18.50
CA LEU A 10 -0.91 31.62 18.57
C LEU A 10 0.12 31.00 17.60
N THR A 11 1.37 30.92 18.04
CA THR A 11 2.41 30.12 17.38
C THR A 11 2.07 28.64 17.55
N ILE A 12 1.54 28.03 16.50
CA ILE A 12 1.38 26.57 16.39
C ILE A 12 2.78 25.97 16.25
N THR A 13 3.32 25.46 17.34
CA THR A 13 4.55 24.64 17.35
C THR A 13 4.14 23.19 17.15
N ILE A 14 4.29 22.68 15.93
CA ILE A 14 4.13 21.25 15.63
C ILE A 14 5.39 20.54 16.15
N TRP A 15 5.25 19.86 17.28
CA TRP A 15 6.27 18.92 17.75
C TRP A 15 6.14 17.63 16.94
N ILE A 16 7.04 17.43 15.97
CA ILE A 16 7.23 16.15 15.30
C ILE A 16 8.01 15.26 16.26
N THR A 17 7.30 14.38 16.98
CA THR A 17 7.92 13.34 17.78
C THR A 17 8.47 12.28 16.83
N VAL A 18 9.77 12.37 16.51
CA VAL A 18 10.50 11.28 15.86
C VAL A 18 10.67 10.18 16.93
N ILE A 19 9.88 9.12 16.82
CA ILE A 19 10.03 7.94 17.68
C ILE A 19 11.27 7.18 17.19
N PHE A 20 12.34 7.28 17.96
CA PHE A 20 13.55 6.48 17.78
C PHE A 20 13.30 5.10 18.41
N ILE A 21 13.09 4.08 17.58
CA ILE A 21 12.98 2.69 18.06
C ILE A 21 14.40 2.13 18.17
N PRO A 22 14.86 1.72 19.36
CA PRO A 22 16.15 1.06 19.50
C PRO A 22 16.08 -0.33 18.83
N VAL A 23 16.97 -0.55 17.86
CA VAL A 23 17.24 -1.87 17.28
C VAL A 23 17.86 -2.74 18.37
N GLY A 24 17.08 -3.70 18.87
CA GLY A 24 17.53 -4.73 19.81
C GLY A 24 18.42 -5.76 19.12
N GLU A 25 19.40 -6.24 19.88
CA GLU A 25 20.51 -7.09 19.44
C GLU A 25 20.09 -8.43 18.83
N ALA A 26 20.86 -8.78 17.79
CA ALA A 26 21.03 -10.03 17.08
C ALA A 26 20.52 -11.31 17.76
N GLY A 27 19.37 -11.78 17.29
CA GLY A 27 19.12 -13.21 17.12
C GLY A 27 19.59 -13.63 15.73
N GLU A 28 20.27 -14.75 15.64
CA GLU A 28 20.69 -15.41 14.41
C GLU A 28 19.43 -15.77 13.59
N TYR A 29 19.13 -14.98 12.55
CA TYR A 29 18.00 -15.17 11.64
C TYR A 29 18.52 -15.44 10.23
N ASP A 30 17.98 -16.48 9.61
CA ASP A 30 18.21 -16.90 8.22
C ASP A 30 18.29 -15.72 7.22
N ASP A 31 19.28 -15.78 6.33
CA ASP A 31 19.74 -14.77 5.36
C ASP A 31 18.73 -14.36 4.25
N HIS A 32 17.42 -14.50 4.49
CA HIS A 32 16.37 -14.23 3.50
C HIS A 32 15.25 -13.32 4.04
N ALA A 33 15.58 -12.12 4.54
CA ALA A 33 14.63 -11.00 4.61
C ALA A 33 15.31 -9.66 4.94
N MET A 34 16.45 -9.35 4.30
CA MET A 34 16.99 -8.00 4.34
C MET A 34 16.43 -7.25 3.13
N ILE A 35 15.29 -6.57 3.26
CA ILE A 35 14.94 -5.55 2.27
C ILE A 35 15.89 -4.37 2.50
N PRO A 36 16.81 -4.07 1.57
CA PRO A 36 17.67 -2.92 1.73
C PRO A 36 16.80 -1.67 1.68
N ALA A 37 16.78 -0.90 2.77
CA ALA A 37 16.16 0.42 2.88
C ALA A 37 16.80 1.48 1.94
N LYS A 38 17.56 1.06 0.92
CA LYS A 38 18.41 1.91 0.09
C LYS A 38 18.05 1.91 -1.40
N ASP A 39 17.19 1.00 -1.87
CA ASP A 39 16.84 0.87 -3.31
C ASP A 39 15.34 1.02 -3.61
N THR A 40 14.53 1.59 -2.70
CA THR A 40 13.09 1.80 -2.95
C THR A 40 12.78 2.98 -3.88
N ALA A 41 13.79 3.74 -4.30
CA ALA A 41 13.61 4.98 -5.07
C ALA A 41 13.10 4.77 -6.51
N ASP A 42 13.26 3.57 -7.08
CA ASP A 42 12.76 3.19 -8.42
C ASP A 42 11.97 1.88 -8.37
N CYS A 43 11.16 1.68 -7.32
CA CYS A 43 10.28 0.52 -7.25
C CYS A 43 9.16 0.67 -8.28
N ASN A 44 9.34 0.13 -9.49
CA ASN A 44 8.28 -0.07 -10.48
C ASN A 44 7.04 -0.64 -9.77
N ILE A 45 5.85 -0.13 -10.10
CA ILE A 45 4.58 -0.56 -9.50
C ILE A 45 4.37 -2.08 -9.55
N GLY A 46 5.00 -2.79 -10.50
CA GLY A 46 5.08 -4.26 -10.53
C GLY A 46 5.70 -4.87 -9.27
N PHE A 47 6.87 -4.37 -8.85
CA PHE A 47 7.51 -4.79 -7.61
C PHE A 47 6.63 -4.48 -6.39
N ARG A 48 5.92 -3.34 -6.37
CA ARG A 48 5.00 -3.02 -5.26
C ARG A 48 3.90 -4.06 -5.11
N VAL A 49 3.34 -4.54 -6.22
CA VAL A 49 2.31 -5.59 -6.19
C VAL A 49 2.86 -6.88 -5.60
N GLU A 50 4.06 -7.29 -6.02
CA GLU A 50 4.71 -8.51 -5.56
C GLU A 50 5.03 -8.42 -4.05
N TYR A 51 5.72 -7.36 -3.63
CA TYR A 51 6.04 -7.15 -2.21
C TYR A 51 4.79 -7.01 -1.33
N ALA A 52 3.77 -6.25 -1.77
CA ALA A 52 2.53 -6.12 -1.02
C ALA A 52 1.83 -7.47 -0.83
N HIS A 53 1.85 -8.33 -1.86
CA HIS A 53 1.26 -9.66 -1.80
C HIS A 53 2.03 -10.59 -0.87
N GLU A 54 3.35 -10.64 -1.01
CA GLU A 54 4.24 -11.46 -0.17
C GLU A 54 4.08 -11.08 1.31
N TYR A 55 4.16 -9.80 1.65
CA TYR A 55 4.00 -9.35 3.02
C TYR A 55 2.58 -9.55 3.57
N LEU A 56 1.55 -9.51 2.73
CA LEU A 56 0.19 -9.86 3.15
C LEU A 56 0.08 -11.33 3.55
N GLU A 57 0.68 -12.24 2.76
CA GLU A 57 0.69 -13.67 3.06
C GLU A 57 1.48 -13.97 4.35
N LEU A 58 2.69 -13.40 4.48
CA LEU A 58 3.53 -13.52 5.68
C LEU A 58 2.82 -12.98 6.92
N TRP A 59 2.18 -11.81 6.81
CA TRP A 59 1.39 -11.22 7.87
C TRP A 59 0.22 -12.12 8.28
N GLN A 60 -0.54 -12.64 7.31
CA GLN A 60 -1.69 -13.49 7.58
C GLN A 60 -1.28 -14.79 8.27
N ASP A 61 -0.16 -15.39 7.85
CA ASP A 61 0.36 -16.61 8.46
C ASP A 61 0.89 -16.38 9.88
N ALA A 62 1.55 -15.25 10.15
CA ALA A 62 1.92 -14.87 11.51
C ALA A 62 0.70 -14.70 12.41
N VAL A 63 -0.36 -14.05 11.93
CA VAL A 63 -1.63 -13.91 12.66
C VAL A 63 -2.27 -15.27 12.97
N LYS A 64 -2.31 -16.20 12.00
CA LYS A 64 -2.85 -17.57 12.21
C LYS A 64 -2.04 -18.36 13.24
N ARG A 65 -0.73 -18.13 13.31
CA ARG A 65 0.18 -18.79 14.26
C ARG A 65 0.23 -18.12 15.62
N HIS A 66 -0.49 -17.00 15.81
CA HIS A 66 -0.42 -16.17 17.01
C HIS A 66 1.00 -15.65 17.32
N ASP A 67 1.79 -15.39 16.27
CA ASP A 67 3.11 -14.76 16.37
C ASP A 67 2.97 -13.23 16.27
N ASP A 68 2.57 -12.60 17.39
CA ASP A 68 2.30 -11.15 17.45
C ASP A 68 3.52 -10.28 17.07
N PRO A 69 4.77 -10.60 17.49
CA PRO A 69 5.95 -9.84 17.07
C PRO A 69 6.12 -9.83 15.54
N LYS A 70 6.04 -10.99 14.88
CA LYS A 70 6.18 -11.07 13.43
C LYS A 70 4.99 -10.46 12.70
N ALA A 71 3.78 -10.66 13.20
CA ALA A 71 2.59 -10.01 12.64
C ALA A 71 2.73 -8.48 12.68
N ASN A 72 3.19 -7.91 13.80
CA ASN A 72 3.41 -6.47 13.89
C ASN A 72 4.54 -5.99 12.98
N GLU A 73 5.63 -6.76 12.82
CA GLU A 73 6.72 -6.45 11.90
C GLU A 73 6.22 -6.37 10.44
N TYR A 74 5.54 -7.41 9.96
CA TYR A 74 5.00 -7.43 8.59
C TYR A 74 3.93 -6.36 8.36
N GLU A 75 3.12 -6.06 9.38
CA GLU A 75 2.15 -4.97 9.32
C GLU A 75 2.84 -3.61 9.14
N GLN A 76 3.97 -3.38 9.82
CA GLN A 76 4.76 -2.16 9.65
C GLN A 76 5.38 -2.02 8.26
N TYR A 77 5.87 -3.12 7.67
CA TYR A 77 6.35 -3.10 6.28
C TYR A 77 5.24 -2.74 5.29
N LEU A 78 4.05 -3.32 5.46
CA LEU A 78 2.88 -2.98 4.63
C LEU A 78 2.50 -1.50 4.78
N TYR A 79 2.53 -0.96 6.00
CA TYR A 79 2.29 0.48 6.22
C TYR A 79 3.33 1.36 5.55
N ALA A 80 4.61 1.02 5.66
CA ALA A 80 5.69 1.77 5.04
C ALA A 80 5.55 1.77 3.50
N LEU A 81 5.22 0.61 2.92
CA LEU A 81 5.00 0.47 1.48
C LEU A 81 3.85 1.35 0.98
N ILE A 82 2.68 1.28 1.64
CA ILE A 82 1.51 2.09 1.26
C ILE A 82 1.82 3.58 1.41
N ASN A 83 2.49 3.97 2.49
CA ASN A 83 2.83 5.37 2.74
C ASN A 83 3.82 5.93 1.71
N HIS A 84 4.80 5.13 1.29
CA HIS A 84 5.71 5.48 0.20
C HIS A 84 4.96 5.67 -1.12
N ASP A 85 4.07 4.75 -1.47
CA ASP A 85 3.26 4.81 -2.69
C ASP A 85 2.32 6.03 -2.72
N ILE A 86 1.76 6.42 -1.58
CA ILE A 86 0.99 7.67 -1.43
C ILE A 86 1.89 8.88 -1.70
N ALA A 87 3.06 8.97 -1.06
CA ALA A 87 3.97 10.10 -1.21
C ALA A 87 4.46 10.29 -2.65
N GLU A 88 4.66 9.19 -3.37
CA GLU A 88 5.00 9.22 -4.78
C GLU A 88 3.83 9.68 -5.65
N SER A 89 2.63 9.16 -5.41
CA SER A 89 1.41 9.59 -6.10
C SER A 89 1.15 11.09 -5.91
N GLU A 90 1.37 11.62 -4.70
CA GLU A 90 1.31 13.06 -4.43
C GLU A 90 2.37 13.85 -5.23
N SER A 91 3.59 13.31 -5.32
CA SER A 91 4.68 13.93 -6.10
C SER A 91 4.30 14.04 -7.57
N ASP A 92 3.75 12.98 -8.14
CA ASP A 92 3.35 12.96 -9.55
C ASP A 92 2.17 13.87 -9.84
N ILE A 93 1.17 13.92 -8.96
CA ILE A 93 0.05 14.88 -9.06
C ILE A 93 0.57 16.32 -9.00
N ARG A 94 1.52 16.64 -8.12
CA ARG A 94 2.14 17.98 -8.07
C ARG A 94 2.85 18.34 -9.37
N LYS A 95 3.58 17.39 -9.98
CA LYS A 95 4.22 17.60 -11.29
C LYS A 95 3.18 17.85 -12.38
N MET A 96 2.12 17.04 -12.43
CA MET A 96 1.03 17.23 -13.40
C MET A 96 0.37 18.60 -13.21
N ALA A 97 0.01 18.98 -11.99
CA ALA A 97 -0.59 20.30 -11.68
C ALA A 97 0.30 21.47 -12.14
N GLY A 98 1.62 21.37 -11.94
CA GLY A 98 2.57 22.38 -12.42
C GLY A 98 2.58 22.53 -13.94
N VAL A 99 2.34 21.45 -14.69
CA VAL A 99 2.20 21.50 -16.15
C VAL A 99 0.91 22.22 -16.55
N PHE A 100 -0.23 21.94 -15.90
CA PHE A 100 -1.49 22.64 -16.17
C PHE A 100 -1.38 24.16 -15.93
N ASP A 101 -0.74 24.56 -14.83
CA ASP A 101 -0.56 25.98 -14.53
C ASP A 101 0.35 26.65 -15.56
N ALA A 102 1.41 25.98 -16.01
CA ALA A 102 2.30 26.48 -17.05
C ALA A 102 1.59 26.63 -18.41
N GLU A 103 0.83 25.62 -18.85
CA GLU A 103 0.09 25.63 -20.12
C GLU A 103 -0.99 26.72 -20.16
N LYS A 104 -1.69 26.93 -19.04
CA LYS A 104 -2.67 28.00 -18.89
C LYS A 104 -2.03 29.39 -19.02
N THR A 105 -0.79 29.56 -18.57
CA THR A 105 -0.05 30.83 -18.73
C THR A 105 0.55 31.01 -20.13
N SER A 106 0.90 29.94 -20.83
CA SER A 106 1.46 30.01 -22.19
C SER A 106 0.40 30.05 -23.29
N GLY A 107 -0.89 29.92 -22.95
CA GLY A 107 -1.99 29.92 -23.91
C GLY A 107 -2.07 28.65 -24.76
N ALA A 108 -1.26 27.64 -24.44
CA ALA A 108 -1.41 26.29 -24.95
C ALA A 108 -2.56 25.67 -24.15
N GLY A 109 -3.74 25.51 -24.74
CA GLY A 109 -4.86 24.91 -24.03
C GLY A 109 -4.50 23.49 -23.58
N SER A 110 -4.69 23.20 -22.28
CA SER A 110 -4.60 21.83 -21.77
C SER A 110 -5.58 20.93 -22.52
N SER A 111 -5.13 19.73 -22.90
CA SER A 111 -5.98 18.76 -23.60
C SER A 111 -7.03 18.16 -22.66
N VAL A 112 -8.13 17.67 -23.22
CA VAL A 112 -9.16 16.95 -22.47
C VAL A 112 -8.57 15.65 -21.89
N GLU A 113 -7.67 15.00 -22.62
CA GLU A 113 -6.97 13.80 -22.18
C GLU A 113 -6.12 14.04 -20.93
N ASP A 114 -5.39 15.16 -20.87
CA ASP A 114 -4.55 15.50 -19.71
C ASP A 114 -5.41 15.75 -18.48
N SER A 115 -6.51 16.50 -18.63
CA SER A 115 -7.47 16.78 -17.56
C SER A 115 -8.04 15.49 -16.98
N LEU A 116 -8.44 14.54 -17.84
CA LEU A 116 -8.93 13.23 -17.42
C LEU A 116 -7.84 12.39 -16.73
N ALA A 117 -6.60 12.42 -17.21
CA ALA A 117 -5.49 11.72 -16.59
C ALA A 117 -5.18 12.26 -15.18
N PHE A 118 -5.25 13.57 -15.00
CA PHE A 118 -5.10 14.23 -13.71
C PHE A 118 -6.21 13.85 -12.72
N GLU A 119 -7.47 13.95 -13.14
CA GLU A 119 -8.63 13.57 -12.31
C GLU A 119 -8.56 12.10 -11.89
N ASN A 120 -8.19 11.21 -12.81
CA ASN A 120 -8.00 9.79 -12.53
C ASN A 120 -6.88 9.58 -11.48
N SER A 121 -5.74 10.24 -11.65
CA SER A 121 -4.61 10.15 -10.71
C SER A 121 -5.00 10.64 -9.31
N LEU A 122 -5.73 11.76 -9.23
CA LEU A 122 -6.23 12.29 -7.98
C LEU A 122 -7.22 11.33 -7.29
N SER A 123 -8.11 10.71 -8.07
CA SER A 123 -9.06 9.72 -7.56
C SER A 123 -8.36 8.48 -7.00
N VAL A 124 -7.31 8.01 -7.67
CA VAL A 124 -6.45 6.91 -7.19
C VAL A 124 -5.74 7.29 -5.89
N LEU A 125 -5.11 8.46 -5.82
CA LEU A 125 -4.47 8.95 -4.58
C LEU A 125 -5.47 8.97 -3.41
N ASN A 126 -6.64 9.58 -3.61
CA ASN A 126 -7.68 9.66 -2.57
C ASN A 126 -8.12 8.26 -2.08
N THR A 127 -8.16 7.28 -3.00
CA THR A 127 -8.47 5.90 -2.65
C THR A 127 -7.35 5.27 -1.81
N LYS A 128 -6.08 5.46 -2.19
CA LYS A 128 -4.90 5.00 -1.43
C LYS A 128 -4.92 5.56 -0.01
N GLU A 129 -5.10 6.86 0.15
CA GLU A 129 -5.18 7.53 1.46
C GLU A 129 -6.34 7.01 2.33
N THR A 130 -7.51 6.80 1.71
CA THR A 130 -8.70 6.31 2.42
C THR A 130 -8.48 4.88 2.93
N LEU A 131 -7.88 4.02 2.10
CA LEU A 131 -7.51 2.66 2.49
C LEU A 131 -6.49 2.69 3.64
N TYR A 132 -5.42 3.47 3.50
CA TYR A 132 -4.38 3.58 4.53
C TYR A 132 -4.93 4.07 5.88
N ARG A 133 -5.76 5.12 5.86
CA ARG A 133 -6.42 5.65 7.07
C ARG A 133 -7.32 4.60 7.72
N SER A 134 -8.09 3.86 6.91
CA SER A 134 -8.99 2.81 7.40
C SER A 134 -8.22 1.64 8.00
N LEU A 135 -7.09 1.27 7.39
CA LEU A 135 -6.21 0.20 7.84
C LEU A 135 -5.62 0.54 9.22
N ARG A 136 -5.03 1.74 9.36
CA ARG A 136 -4.44 2.25 10.60
C ARG A 136 -5.43 2.36 11.77
N LYS A 137 -6.69 2.64 11.47
CA LYS A 137 -7.76 2.75 12.49
C LYS A 137 -8.29 1.39 12.93
N SER A 138 -8.22 0.37 12.07
CA SER A 138 -8.77 -0.95 12.36
C SER A 138 -7.95 -1.70 13.40
N LYS A 139 -8.63 -2.42 14.29
CA LYS A 139 -8.03 -3.44 15.17
C LYS A 139 -8.35 -4.87 14.73
N ASP A 140 -9.35 -5.04 13.87
CA ASP A 140 -9.79 -6.34 13.38
C ASP A 140 -8.88 -6.81 12.24
N SER A 141 -8.21 -7.95 12.44
CA SER A 141 -7.32 -8.56 11.45
C SER A 141 -8.05 -9.00 10.19
N SER A 142 -9.28 -9.50 10.27
CA SER A 142 -10.06 -9.91 9.09
C SER A 142 -10.38 -8.71 8.20
N TYR A 143 -10.72 -7.58 8.84
CA TYR A 143 -10.95 -6.33 8.13
C TYR A 143 -9.67 -5.75 7.53
N LYS A 144 -8.54 -5.78 8.27
CA LYS A 144 -7.23 -5.36 7.74
C LYS A 144 -6.82 -6.18 6.51
N TYR A 145 -6.97 -7.50 6.57
CA TYR A 145 -6.69 -8.41 5.45
C TYR A 145 -7.45 -7.99 4.19
N ARG A 146 -8.76 -7.70 4.33
CA ARG A 146 -9.60 -7.25 3.21
C ARG A 146 -9.11 -5.92 2.63
N LEU A 147 -8.80 -4.93 3.48
CA LEU A 147 -8.30 -3.63 3.03
C LEU A 147 -6.96 -3.73 2.29
N LEU A 148 -6.06 -4.59 2.77
CA LEU A 148 -4.79 -4.88 2.10
C LEU A 148 -5.00 -5.56 0.76
N GLY A 149 -5.96 -6.49 0.67
CA GLY A 149 -6.39 -7.06 -0.60
C GLY A 149 -6.95 -6.02 -1.57
N ASP A 150 -7.78 -5.09 -1.10
CA ASP A 150 -8.32 -3.99 -1.91
C ASP A 150 -7.21 -3.07 -2.43
N TYR A 151 -6.18 -2.80 -1.60
CA TYR A 151 -5.00 -2.05 -2.00
C TYR A 151 -4.19 -2.76 -3.10
N ILE A 152 -3.92 -4.06 -2.96
CA ILE A 152 -3.21 -4.84 -4.00
C ILE A 152 -4.01 -4.82 -5.32
N GLN A 153 -5.33 -4.93 -5.26
CA GLN A 153 -6.18 -4.85 -6.46
C GLN A 153 -6.22 -3.44 -7.06
N LEU A 154 -6.01 -2.39 -6.28
CA LEU A 154 -5.81 -1.04 -6.80
C LEU A 154 -4.50 -0.97 -7.58
N LEU A 155 -3.38 -1.41 -7.00
CA LEU A 155 -2.07 -1.43 -7.67
C LEU A 155 -2.09 -2.23 -8.98
N ARG A 156 -2.76 -3.39 -9.00
CA ARG A 156 -2.92 -4.19 -10.23
C ARG A 156 -3.70 -3.46 -11.33
N ARG A 157 -4.72 -2.69 -10.95
CA ARG A 157 -5.49 -1.87 -11.91
C ARG A 157 -4.64 -0.75 -12.50
N GLU A 158 -3.82 -0.10 -11.68
CA GLU A 158 -2.84 0.90 -12.15
C GLU A 158 -1.86 0.31 -13.16
N LEU A 159 -1.44 -0.95 -12.96
CA LEU A 159 -0.62 -1.72 -13.91
C LEU A 159 -1.35 -2.19 -15.18
N LYS A 160 -2.65 -1.92 -15.31
CA LYS A 160 -3.52 -2.56 -16.33
C LYS A 160 -3.44 -4.08 -16.32
N MET A 161 -3.04 -4.68 -15.20
CA MET A 161 -3.00 -6.13 -15.04
C MET A 161 -4.42 -6.67 -14.87
N PRO A 162 -4.78 -7.78 -15.55
CA PRO A 162 -6.08 -8.41 -15.35
C PRO A 162 -6.26 -8.83 -13.90
N LYS A 163 -7.50 -8.70 -13.38
CA LYS A 163 -7.85 -9.11 -12.02
C LYS A 163 -7.38 -10.54 -11.77
N LEU A 164 -6.73 -10.76 -10.63
CA LEU A 164 -6.38 -12.10 -10.19
C LEU A 164 -7.68 -12.85 -9.90
N LYS A 165 -8.04 -13.78 -10.80
CA LYS A 165 -9.10 -14.75 -10.53
C LYS A 165 -8.63 -15.55 -9.33
N LEU A 166 -9.33 -15.43 -8.20
CA LEU A 166 -9.21 -16.38 -7.12
C LEU A 166 -9.34 -17.77 -7.75
N ALA A 167 -8.29 -18.59 -7.68
CA ALA A 167 -8.41 -20.00 -7.96
C ALA A 167 -9.33 -20.57 -6.87
N SER A 168 -10.63 -20.55 -7.13
CA SER A 168 -11.57 -21.37 -6.39
C SER A 168 -11.12 -22.81 -6.58
N THR A 169 -10.60 -23.37 -5.50
CA THR A 169 -10.26 -24.78 -5.34
C THR A 169 -11.48 -25.65 -5.66
N GLU A 170 -11.71 -25.94 -6.94
CA GLU A 170 -12.41 -27.15 -7.35
C GLU A 170 -11.34 -28.21 -7.57
N ARG A 171 -11.05 -28.95 -6.51
CA ARG A 171 -10.42 -30.26 -6.64
C ARG A 171 -11.36 -31.12 -7.48
N ASN A 172 -11.12 -31.16 -8.79
CA ASN A 172 -11.57 -32.29 -9.59
C ASN A 172 -10.79 -33.51 -9.10
N VAL A 173 -11.34 -34.19 -8.09
CA VAL A 173 -10.94 -35.55 -7.74
C VAL A 173 -11.40 -36.41 -8.91
N THR A 174 -10.48 -36.65 -9.84
CA THR A 174 -10.62 -37.66 -10.88
C THR A 174 -10.59 -39.03 -10.20
N THR A 175 -11.74 -39.58 -9.88
CA THR A 175 -11.85 -41.00 -9.56
C THR A 175 -11.82 -41.77 -10.88
N VAL A 176 -10.61 -42.06 -11.36
CA VAL A 176 -10.40 -43.09 -12.38
C VAL A 176 -10.65 -44.43 -11.72
N TYR A 177 -11.86 -44.98 -11.88
CA TYR A 177 -12.07 -46.40 -11.66
C TYR A 177 -11.56 -47.15 -12.89
N ASN A 178 -10.33 -47.66 -12.79
CA ASN A 178 -9.87 -48.79 -13.56
C ASN A 178 -10.73 -50.01 -13.18
N GLN A 179 -11.51 -50.52 -14.14
CA GLN A 179 -11.86 -51.94 -14.19
C GLN A 179 -11.24 -52.51 -15.45
N GLU A 180 -9.95 -52.83 -15.33
CA GLU A 180 -9.40 -53.97 -16.04
C GLU A 180 -9.86 -55.26 -15.36
N SER A 181 -9.85 -56.34 -16.15
CA SER A 181 -10.13 -57.73 -15.84
C SER A 181 -11.61 -58.11 -16.00
N MET A 182 -11.97 -59.21 -16.66
CA MET A 182 -11.23 -60.30 -17.31
C MET A 182 -12.32 -61.12 -18.04
N ASN A 183 -11.94 -61.81 -19.12
CA ASN A 183 -12.36 -63.17 -19.54
C ASN A 183 -13.85 -63.56 -19.31
N GLU A 184 -14.62 -63.95 -20.32
CA GLU A 184 -14.40 -65.05 -21.29
C GLU A 184 -15.21 -64.83 -22.57
#